data_AF-V9KXK1-F1
#
_entry.id   AF-V9KXK1-F1
#
_cell.length_a   1.000
_cell.length_b   1.000
_cell.length_c   1.000
_cell.angle_alpha   90.00
_cell.angle_beta   90.00
_cell.angle_gamma   90.00
#
_symmetry.space_group_name_H-M   'P 1'
#
loop_
_entity.id
_entity.type
_entity.pdbx_description
1 polymer ?
#
loop_
_entity_poly.entity_id
_entity_poly.type
_entity_poly.pdbx_seq_one_letter_code
_entity_poly.pdbx_strand_id
1 'polypeptide(L)'
;REHPQRGGPPRGGLLSNTVPPRRRYLLAFKGKRYLTGIGSDTRNALHHLHNGKDIISLTTCRHGKDWEKHTDSRCGKDNREYDRFDYQELMHNSTFCLIPRGRRLGSFRFLEALQAACIPVLLSNGWELPFADIIDWGKAAVVGDERLLLQIPSTIRAIPNDKILAFRQHTQFLWDAYFSSVEKIVSTTLEIIKDRIFTHVSRNKIMWNQMPGGLFVLPQYSTHTADFPFYYLEQGVTPPREFSALIHSVSPLVSQSQTIIKLVKALAKSKYCGQIIILWNCDKPLASRGTWPPTRMPLIVVQADRKVMSSRFLPFHNISSEAVLSLDEDIVLSTSEVDFAFIVWCSFPTRIVGFPARSHFWDSSKRLWGYTSKWTNEFSMVLTGAAFYHRYYHHLFTHYLPTHLLDLVDSTSNCEDILMNFLVSAVTKLPPVKVTQKKQHKEPLMQQVCSAVQGSKSTRWTDPVHFAQR
;
A
#
# COMPACT_ATOMS: atom_id res chain seq x y z
N ARG A 1 -19.61 -16.12 -4.28
CA ARG A 1 -19.27 -14.70 -4.07
C ARG A 1 -17.78 -14.70 -3.80
N GLU A 2 -16.97 -14.52 -4.84
CA GLU A 2 -15.52 -14.68 -4.78
C GLU A 2 -14.87 -13.30 -4.71
N HIS A 3 -13.80 -13.19 -3.92
CA HIS A 3 -12.90 -12.05 -3.97
C HIS A 3 -11.94 -12.25 -5.14
N PRO A 4 -11.97 -11.44 -6.20
CA PRO A 4 -10.94 -11.52 -7.22
C PRO A 4 -9.61 -11.09 -6.59
N GLN A 5 -8.68 -12.04 -6.47
CA GLN A 5 -7.31 -11.78 -6.04
C GLN A 5 -6.60 -10.94 -7.12
N ARG A 6 -6.77 -9.61 -7.04
CA ARG A 6 -6.21 -8.58 -7.94
C ARG A 6 -6.69 -8.67 -9.40
N GLY A 7 -7.08 -7.51 -9.93
CA GLY A 7 -7.45 -7.34 -11.33
C GLY A 7 -6.22 -7.43 -12.24
N GLY A 8 -6.11 -8.54 -12.95
CA GLY A 8 -5.20 -8.74 -14.08
C GLY A 8 -5.63 -9.97 -14.88
N PRO A 9 -5.53 -9.96 -16.22
CA PRO A 9 -5.86 -11.13 -17.02
C PRO A 9 -4.93 -12.32 -16.69
N PRO A 10 -5.41 -13.57 -16.75
CA PRO A 10 -4.68 -14.78 -16.30
C PRO A 10 -3.56 -15.24 -17.26
N ARG A 11 -2.92 -14.32 -18.00
CA ARG A 11 -2.00 -14.67 -19.12
C ARG A 11 -0.59 -15.12 -18.68
N GLY A 12 -0.35 -15.34 -17.40
CA GLY A 12 0.93 -15.81 -16.87
C GLY A 12 0.85 -17.26 -16.38
N GLY A 13 1.62 -18.16 -16.99
CA GLY A 13 1.77 -19.54 -16.51
C GLY A 13 2.81 -19.61 -15.38
N LEU A 14 2.36 -19.72 -14.14
CA LEU A 14 3.21 -20.09 -12.99
C LEU A 14 3.35 -21.62 -12.96
N LEU A 15 4.51 -22.13 -13.38
CA LEU A 15 4.75 -23.58 -13.48
C LEU A 15 5.16 -24.25 -12.15
N SER A 16 5.57 -23.49 -11.11
CA SER A 16 5.94 -24.03 -9.79
C SER A 16 6.03 -22.97 -8.70
N ASN A 17 5.95 -23.37 -7.42
CA ASN A 17 6.14 -22.55 -6.22
C ASN A 17 7.62 -22.20 -5.96
N THR A 18 8.36 -21.74 -6.98
CA THR A 18 9.70 -21.18 -6.77
C THR A 18 9.60 -19.69 -6.49
N VAL A 19 10.42 -19.18 -5.57
CA VAL A 19 10.55 -17.74 -5.29
C VAL A 19 11.94 -17.28 -5.76
N PRO A 20 12.05 -16.38 -6.76
CA PRO A 20 10.97 -15.81 -7.57
C PRO A 20 10.37 -16.85 -8.55
N PRO A 21 9.14 -16.61 -9.04
CA PRO A 21 8.54 -17.40 -10.10
C PRO A 21 9.47 -17.61 -11.30
N ARG A 22 9.76 -18.87 -11.63
CA ARG A 22 10.50 -19.22 -12.85
C ARG A 22 9.67 -18.85 -14.07
N ARG A 23 10.24 -17.98 -14.91
CA ARG A 23 9.70 -17.62 -16.21
C ARG A 23 10.29 -18.53 -17.29
N ARG A 24 9.56 -18.71 -18.39
CA ARG A 24 9.95 -19.62 -19.49
C ARG A 24 11.26 -19.19 -20.15
N TYR A 25 11.44 -17.89 -20.35
CA TYR A 25 12.62 -17.33 -21.00
C TYR A 25 13.47 -16.58 -19.99
N LEU A 26 14.79 -16.70 -20.15
CA LEU A 26 15.75 -15.92 -19.38
C LEU A 26 15.81 -14.48 -19.89
N LEU A 27 16.02 -14.31 -21.19
CA LEU A 27 16.18 -12.99 -21.83
C LEU A 27 15.32 -12.92 -23.09
N ALA A 28 14.59 -11.82 -23.24
CA ALA A 28 13.86 -11.55 -24.47
C ALA A 28 14.15 -10.17 -25.07
N PHE A 29 14.14 -10.14 -26.40
CA PHE A 29 14.04 -8.95 -27.22
C PHE A 29 13.08 -9.23 -28.37
N LYS A 30 12.14 -8.33 -28.61
CA LYS A 30 11.38 -8.29 -29.85
C LYS A 30 11.28 -6.84 -30.32
N GLY A 31 11.78 -6.56 -31.53
CA GLY A 31 11.79 -5.20 -32.04
C GLY A 31 12.26 -5.03 -33.48
N LYS A 32 12.37 -3.78 -33.92
CA LYS A 32 12.82 -3.43 -35.27
C LYS A 32 14.34 -3.54 -35.38
N ARG A 33 14.85 -4.07 -36.49
CA ARG A 33 16.26 -3.98 -36.89
C ARG A 33 16.42 -2.84 -37.88
N TYR A 34 17.26 -1.87 -37.55
CA TYR A 34 17.58 -0.76 -38.44
C TYR A 34 18.72 -1.20 -39.35
N LEU A 35 18.52 -1.13 -40.66
CA LEU A 35 19.55 -1.51 -41.63
C LEU A 35 20.53 -0.36 -41.90
N THR A 36 20.17 0.86 -41.50
CA THR A 36 20.98 2.07 -41.62
C THR A 36 20.80 3.00 -40.41
N GLY A 37 21.80 3.86 -40.17
CA GLY A 37 21.75 4.92 -39.17
C GLY A 37 21.99 4.46 -37.73
N ILE A 38 21.89 5.40 -36.79
CA ILE A 38 22.25 5.17 -35.38
C ILE A 38 21.50 3.97 -34.78
N GLY A 39 22.27 3.08 -34.14
CA GLY A 39 21.77 1.85 -33.50
C GLY A 39 21.57 0.68 -34.47
N SER A 40 21.89 0.81 -35.76
CA SER A 40 21.85 -0.30 -36.72
C SER A 40 22.74 -1.45 -36.29
N ASP A 41 23.98 -1.16 -35.90
CA ASP A 41 25.01 -2.17 -35.67
C ASP A 41 24.68 -3.01 -34.44
N THR A 42 24.38 -2.33 -33.32
CA THR A 42 23.92 -2.97 -32.08
C THR A 42 22.70 -3.85 -32.33
N ARG A 43 21.70 -3.37 -33.09
CA ARG A 43 20.48 -4.15 -33.39
C ARG A 43 20.71 -5.28 -34.39
N ASN A 44 21.63 -5.10 -35.32
CA ASN A 44 21.99 -6.13 -36.27
C ASN A 44 22.69 -7.30 -35.56
N ALA A 45 23.50 -7.02 -34.55
CA ALA A 45 24.23 -8.02 -33.78
C ALA A 45 23.35 -8.84 -32.80
N LEU A 46 22.13 -8.37 -32.47
CA LEU A 46 21.22 -9.05 -31.52
C LEU A 46 20.83 -10.47 -31.91
N HIS A 47 20.87 -10.80 -33.20
CA HIS A 47 20.58 -12.16 -33.66
C HIS A 47 21.58 -13.19 -33.14
N HIS A 48 22.83 -12.78 -32.83
CA HIS A 48 23.84 -13.67 -32.24
C HIS A 48 23.50 -14.12 -30.82
N LEU A 49 22.64 -13.37 -30.12
CA LEU A 49 22.16 -13.78 -28.79
C LEU A 49 21.07 -14.85 -28.86
N HIS A 50 20.36 -14.96 -29.98
CA HIS A 50 19.20 -15.83 -30.09
C HIS A 50 19.63 -17.30 -30.13
N ASN A 51 19.12 -18.11 -29.20
CA ASN A 51 19.40 -19.55 -29.17
C ASN A 51 18.14 -20.42 -29.31
N GLY A 52 16.95 -19.82 -29.47
CA GLY A 52 15.68 -20.52 -29.62
C GLY A 52 15.20 -21.30 -28.39
N LYS A 53 15.91 -21.19 -27.25
CA LYS A 53 15.62 -21.90 -26.01
C LYS A 53 15.21 -20.91 -24.92
N ASP A 54 16.17 -20.47 -24.10
CA ASP A 54 15.97 -19.53 -22.99
C ASP A 54 16.24 -18.07 -23.40
N ILE A 55 16.88 -17.82 -24.55
CA ILE A 55 17.16 -16.48 -25.07
C ILE A 55 16.46 -16.27 -26.42
N ILE A 56 15.45 -15.41 -26.41
CA ILE A 56 14.61 -15.11 -27.57
C ILE A 56 14.91 -13.68 -28.03
N SER A 57 15.63 -13.54 -29.15
CA SER A 57 15.98 -12.23 -29.71
C SER A 57 15.48 -12.17 -31.15
N LEU A 58 14.36 -11.47 -31.33
CA LEU A 58 13.58 -11.43 -32.55
C LEU A 58 13.58 -10.03 -33.14
N THR A 59 13.99 -9.93 -34.40
CA THR A 59 14.03 -8.66 -35.14
C THR A 59 13.11 -8.66 -36.35
N THR A 60 12.54 -7.51 -36.69
CA THR A 60 11.85 -7.30 -37.97
C THR A 60 12.51 -6.18 -38.78
N CYS A 61 12.62 -6.37 -40.09
CA CYS A 61 13.06 -5.32 -41.02
C CYS A 61 11.91 -4.39 -41.45
N ARG A 62 10.65 -4.72 -41.11
CA ARG A 62 9.47 -3.96 -41.52
C ARG A 62 9.43 -2.61 -40.79
N HIS A 63 10.05 -1.58 -41.37
CA HIS A 63 10.06 -0.24 -40.79
C HIS A 63 10.16 0.89 -41.82
N GLY A 64 9.12 1.73 -41.87
CA GLY A 64 9.02 2.82 -42.84
C GLY A 64 8.27 2.39 -44.09
N LYS A 65 7.96 3.34 -44.98
CA LYS A 65 7.23 3.06 -46.23
C LYS A 65 8.11 2.33 -47.26
N ASP A 66 9.42 2.58 -47.23
CA ASP A 66 10.40 2.07 -48.20
C ASP A 66 11.27 0.92 -47.67
N TRP A 67 10.82 0.19 -46.65
CA TRP A 67 11.65 -0.84 -46.00
C TRP A 67 12.08 -1.95 -46.96
N GLU A 68 11.27 -2.24 -47.99
CA GLU A 68 11.53 -3.22 -49.04
C GLU A 68 12.80 -2.89 -49.84
N LYS A 69 13.04 -1.60 -50.10
CA LYS A 69 14.22 -1.10 -50.86
C LYS A 69 15.54 -1.33 -50.13
N HIS A 70 15.49 -1.53 -48.81
CA HIS A 70 16.67 -1.72 -47.99
C HIS A 70 16.83 -3.17 -47.53
N THR A 71 16.01 -4.11 -48.01
CA THR A 71 16.03 -5.50 -47.55
C THR A 71 17.36 -6.18 -47.80
N ASP A 72 17.80 -6.97 -46.80
CA ASP A 72 18.94 -7.87 -46.94
C ASP A 72 18.47 -9.33 -46.99
N SER A 73 19.43 -10.23 -47.22
CA SER A 73 19.18 -11.67 -47.32
C SER A 73 18.58 -12.29 -46.04
N ARG A 74 18.74 -11.66 -44.86
CA ARG A 74 18.23 -12.18 -43.59
C ARG A 74 16.79 -11.75 -43.30
N CYS A 75 16.33 -10.63 -43.86
CA CYS A 75 15.01 -10.07 -43.56
C CYS A 75 13.85 -11.06 -43.71
N GLY A 76 13.89 -11.95 -44.69
CA GLY A 76 12.85 -12.98 -44.87
C GLY A 76 12.76 -13.95 -43.69
N LYS A 77 13.92 -14.41 -43.17
CA LYS A 77 13.98 -15.30 -41.99
C LYS A 77 13.60 -14.55 -40.71
N ASP A 78 14.15 -13.35 -40.53
CA ASP A 78 13.89 -12.48 -39.38
C ASP A 78 12.39 -12.21 -39.21
N ASN A 79 11.69 -11.83 -40.29
CA ASN A 79 10.26 -11.55 -40.25
C ASN A 79 9.42 -12.80 -39.93
N ARG A 80 9.78 -13.98 -40.48
CA ARG A 80 9.05 -15.23 -40.19
C ARG A 80 9.16 -15.63 -38.71
N GLU A 81 10.34 -15.51 -38.12
CA GLU A 81 10.51 -15.80 -36.69
C GLU A 81 9.84 -14.73 -35.81
N TYR A 82 9.90 -13.46 -36.21
CA TYR A 82 9.26 -12.36 -35.50
C TYR A 82 7.73 -12.53 -35.38
N ASP A 83 7.08 -13.03 -36.42
CA ASP A 83 5.63 -13.20 -36.50
C ASP A 83 5.13 -14.40 -35.67
N ARG A 84 6.01 -15.32 -35.23
CA ARG A 84 5.64 -16.52 -34.44
C ARG A 84 5.34 -16.25 -32.97
N PHE A 85 5.83 -15.14 -32.41
CA PHE A 85 5.74 -14.85 -30.99
C PHE A 85 4.84 -13.65 -30.75
N ASP A 86 3.92 -13.71 -29.79
CA ASP A 86 3.24 -12.51 -29.31
C ASP A 86 4.20 -11.66 -28.46
N TYR A 87 4.11 -10.33 -28.61
CA TYR A 87 5.02 -9.41 -27.91
C TYR A 87 4.76 -9.38 -26.40
N GLN A 88 3.50 -9.27 -26.00
CA GLN A 88 3.13 -9.16 -24.59
C GLN A 88 3.40 -10.47 -23.86
N GLU A 89 2.99 -11.59 -24.46
CA GLU A 89 3.24 -12.93 -23.91
C GLU A 89 4.75 -13.18 -23.72
N LEU A 90 5.57 -12.82 -24.72
CA LEU A 90 7.01 -12.97 -24.63
C LEU A 90 7.58 -12.18 -23.44
N MET A 91 7.19 -10.91 -23.27
CA MET A 91 7.68 -10.08 -22.16
C MET A 91 7.22 -10.58 -20.79
N HIS A 92 5.96 -10.95 -20.64
CA HIS A 92 5.43 -11.48 -19.38
C HIS A 92 6.06 -12.83 -18.99
N ASN A 93 6.50 -13.61 -19.97
CA ASN A 93 7.16 -14.91 -19.79
C ASN A 93 8.71 -14.83 -19.80
N SER A 94 9.29 -13.63 -19.73
CA SER A 94 10.76 -13.42 -19.71
C SER A 94 11.26 -12.82 -18.41
N THR A 95 12.36 -13.32 -17.85
CA THR A 95 12.95 -12.75 -16.62
C THR A 95 13.59 -11.39 -16.87
N PHE A 96 14.37 -11.29 -17.95
CA PHE A 96 15.08 -10.08 -18.38
C PHE A 96 14.57 -9.63 -19.75
N CYS A 97 14.48 -8.31 -19.95
CA CYS A 97 14.07 -7.71 -21.20
C CYS A 97 15.19 -6.81 -21.72
N LEU A 98 15.74 -7.14 -22.88
CA LEU A 98 16.82 -6.36 -23.48
C LEU A 98 16.28 -5.07 -24.09
N ILE A 99 16.95 -3.96 -23.78
CA ILE A 99 16.60 -2.63 -24.26
C ILE A 99 17.83 -2.03 -24.96
N PRO A 100 18.05 -2.41 -26.22
CA PRO A 100 19.15 -1.90 -27.02
C PRO A 100 18.86 -0.48 -27.51
N ARG A 101 19.94 0.27 -27.78
CA ARG A 101 19.90 1.60 -28.40
C ARG A 101 18.88 1.66 -29.54
N GLY A 102 18.09 2.74 -29.52
CA GLY A 102 17.14 3.09 -30.57
C GLY A 102 17.61 4.32 -31.35
N ARG A 103 16.76 4.78 -32.28
CA ARG A 103 16.96 6.05 -33.01
C ARG A 103 16.48 7.29 -32.24
N ARG A 104 15.73 7.12 -31.16
CA ARG A 104 15.19 8.19 -30.31
C ARG A 104 15.86 8.13 -28.94
N LEU A 105 15.80 9.25 -28.21
CA LEU A 105 16.33 9.36 -26.84
C LEU A 105 15.55 8.52 -25.83
N GLY A 106 14.28 8.20 -26.10
CA GLY A 106 13.43 7.37 -25.26
C GLY A 106 13.11 6.02 -25.90
N SER A 107 12.77 5.04 -25.05
CA SER A 107 12.34 3.70 -25.46
C SER A 107 11.07 3.31 -24.73
N PHE A 108 9.94 3.20 -25.44
CA PHE A 108 8.67 2.73 -24.86
C PHE A 108 8.80 1.32 -24.25
N ARG A 109 9.70 0.49 -24.80
CA ARG A 109 10.04 -0.84 -24.26
C ARG A 109 10.53 -0.80 -22.82
N PHE A 110 11.15 0.30 -22.40
CA PHE A 110 11.55 0.48 -21.01
C PHE A 110 10.36 0.47 -20.08
N LEU A 111 9.33 1.26 -20.39
CA LEU A 111 8.10 1.30 -19.59
C LEU A 111 7.34 -0.04 -19.66
N GLU A 112 7.28 -0.67 -20.83
CA GLU A 112 6.66 -1.99 -20.99
C GLU A 112 7.38 -3.09 -20.19
N ALA A 113 8.72 -3.02 -20.09
CA ALA A 113 9.51 -3.95 -19.30
C ALA A 113 9.20 -3.79 -17.81
N LEU A 114 9.10 -2.54 -17.34
CA LEU A 114 8.70 -2.25 -15.97
C LEU A 114 7.30 -2.78 -15.66
N GLN A 115 6.33 -2.50 -16.53
CA GLN A 115 4.95 -3.00 -16.42
C GLN A 115 4.89 -4.53 -16.34
N ALA A 116 5.66 -5.22 -17.17
CA ALA A 116 5.68 -6.68 -17.23
C ALA A 116 6.49 -7.34 -16.09
N ALA A 117 7.04 -6.57 -15.15
CA ALA A 117 8.00 -7.05 -14.14
C ALA A 117 9.18 -7.82 -14.77
N CYS A 118 9.59 -7.40 -15.97
CA CYS A 118 10.68 -7.97 -16.74
C CYS A 118 11.91 -7.08 -16.54
N ILE A 119 12.97 -7.60 -15.92
CA ILE A 119 14.11 -6.79 -15.48
C ILE A 119 14.77 -6.13 -16.71
N PRO A 120 14.80 -4.79 -16.78
CA PRO A 120 15.44 -4.09 -17.89
C PRO A 120 16.93 -4.40 -17.97
N VAL A 121 17.38 -4.88 -19.14
CA VAL A 121 18.81 -4.97 -19.49
C VAL A 121 19.10 -3.87 -20.49
N LEU A 122 19.69 -2.78 -20.00
CA LEU A 122 19.96 -1.57 -20.75
C LEU A 122 21.24 -1.75 -21.56
N LEU A 123 21.15 -1.58 -22.87
CA LEU A 123 22.29 -1.69 -23.79
C LEU A 123 22.33 -0.42 -24.66
N SER A 124 22.62 0.70 -24.00
CA SER A 124 22.70 2.03 -24.60
C SER A 124 23.60 2.92 -23.73
N ASN A 125 24.87 3.05 -24.11
CA ASN A 125 25.88 3.80 -23.36
C ASN A 125 25.49 5.30 -23.28
N GLY A 126 25.61 5.92 -22.10
CA GLY A 126 25.29 7.35 -21.90
C GLY A 126 23.80 7.69 -21.97
N TRP A 127 22.91 6.71 -21.79
CA TRP A 127 21.48 6.99 -21.70
C TRP A 127 21.11 7.53 -20.31
N GLU A 128 20.64 8.77 -20.26
CA GLU A 128 20.02 9.36 -19.07
C GLU A 128 18.62 8.76 -18.86
N LEU A 129 18.46 7.99 -17.77
CA LEU A 129 17.19 7.35 -17.45
C LEU A 129 16.19 8.35 -16.83
N PRO A 130 14.87 8.10 -16.95
CA PRO A 130 13.87 8.95 -16.31
C PRO A 130 14.14 9.09 -14.81
N PHE A 131 14.19 10.33 -14.32
CA PHE A 131 14.38 10.67 -12.91
C PHE A 131 15.67 10.08 -12.28
N ALA A 132 16.74 9.90 -13.05
CA ALA A 132 17.98 9.26 -12.58
C ALA A 132 18.69 10.01 -11.43
N ASP A 133 18.35 11.28 -11.18
CA ASP A 133 18.85 12.05 -10.05
C ASP A 133 18.30 11.57 -8.70
N ILE A 134 17.05 11.09 -8.70
CA ILE A 134 16.35 10.64 -7.50
C ILE A 134 16.11 9.13 -7.46
N ILE A 135 15.92 8.45 -8.60
CA ILE A 135 15.67 7.00 -8.69
C ILE A 135 17.01 6.25 -8.81
N ASP A 136 17.20 5.29 -7.93
CA ASP A 136 18.34 4.38 -7.95
C ASP A 136 18.07 3.20 -8.91
N TRP A 137 18.33 3.44 -10.19
CA TRP A 137 18.17 2.42 -11.24
C TRP A 137 19.07 1.19 -11.04
N GLY A 138 20.12 1.29 -10.22
CA GLY A 138 20.97 0.14 -9.85
C GLY A 138 20.22 -0.95 -9.08
N LYS A 139 19.04 -0.63 -8.52
CA LYS A 139 18.14 -1.56 -7.83
C LYS A 139 17.05 -2.16 -8.71
N ALA A 140 16.87 -1.69 -9.95
CA ALA A 140 15.82 -2.16 -10.86
C ALA A 140 16.33 -2.65 -12.22
N ALA A 141 17.51 -2.22 -12.67
CA ALA A 141 18.00 -2.50 -14.02
C ALA A 141 19.43 -3.05 -14.02
N VAL A 142 19.74 -3.80 -15.07
CA VAL A 142 21.10 -4.24 -15.40
C VAL A 142 21.62 -3.37 -16.53
N VAL A 143 22.71 -2.65 -16.31
CA VAL A 143 23.35 -1.81 -17.33
C VAL A 143 24.47 -2.61 -17.99
N GLY A 144 24.40 -2.77 -19.31
CA GLY A 144 25.40 -3.43 -20.13
C GLY A 144 26.10 -2.47 -21.09
N ASP A 145 27.38 -2.72 -21.36
CA ASP A 145 28.14 -1.99 -22.37
C ASP A 145 27.78 -2.52 -23.77
N GLU A 146 27.44 -1.62 -24.70
CA GLU A 146 27.17 -1.94 -26.11
C GLU A 146 28.28 -2.77 -26.77
N ARG A 147 29.55 -2.57 -26.35
CA ARG A 147 30.72 -3.29 -26.87
C ARG A 147 30.79 -4.75 -26.39
N LEU A 148 30.09 -5.08 -25.30
CA LEU A 148 30.14 -6.39 -24.64
C LEU A 148 28.83 -7.17 -24.82
N LEU A 149 28.09 -6.91 -25.90
CA LEU A 149 26.81 -7.56 -26.21
C LEU A 149 26.82 -9.08 -25.99
N LEU A 150 27.86 -9.77 -26.47
CA LEU A 150 27.96 -11.24 -26.38
C LEU A 150 28.21 -11.77 -24.96
N GLN A 151 28.61 -10.91 -24.02
CA GLN A 151 28.80 -11.27 -22.61
C GLN A 151 27.51 -11.18 -21.80
N ILE A 152 26.49 -10.45 -22.28
CA ILE A 152 25.21 -10.25 -21.59
C ILE A 152 24.58 -11.57 -21.11
N PRO A 153 24.49 -12.64 -21.92
CA PRO A 153 23.95 -13.93 -21.46
C PRO A 153 24.67 -14.49 -20.23
N SER A 154 26.00 -14.40 -20.19
CA SER A 154 26.79 -14.89 -19.05
C SER A 154 26.57 -14.01 -17.82
N THR A 155 26.54 -12.69 -17.99
CA THR A 155 26.31 -11.72 -16.91
C THR A 155 24.96 -11.94 -16.22
N ILE A 156 23.88 -12.06 -16.99
CA ILE A 156 22.54 -12.22 -16.40
C ILE A 156 22.31 -13.61 -15.79
N ARG A 157 22.99 -14.65 -16.31
CA ARG A 157 22.95 -16.01 -15.71
C ARG A 157 23.66 -16.07 -14.36
N ALA A 158 24.64 -15.21 -14.13
CA ALA A 158 25.37 -15.13 -12.86
C ALA A 158 24.58 -14.40 -11.75
N ILE A 159 23.45 -13.75 -12.07
CA ILE A 159 22.65 -13.05 -11.08
C ILE A 159 21.86 -14.08 -10.24
N PRO A 160 22.01 -14.08 -8.91
CA PRO A 160 21.32 -15.05 -8.06
C PRO A 160 19.83 -14.73 -7.92
N ASN A 161 19.04 -15.75 -7.54
CA ASN A 161 17.58 -15.68 -7.52
C ASN A 161 17.01 -14.64 -6.55
N ASP A 162 17.64 -14.44 -5.40
CA ASP A 162 17.31 -13.40 -4.42
C ASP A 162 17.45 -12.00 -5.03
N LYS A 163 18.53 -11.76 -5.77
CA LYS A 163 18.74 -10.50 -6.49
C LYS A 163 17.76 -10.31 -7.64
N ILE A 164 17.40 -11.38 -8.36
CA ILE A 164 16.33 -11.36 -9.38
C ILE A 164 14.98 -10.99 -8.74
N LEU A 165 14.64 -11.56 -7.59
CA LEU A 165 13.42 -11.23 -6.87
C LEU A 165 13.41 -9.75 -6.47
N ALA A 166 14.50 -9.26 -5.89
CA ALA A 166 14.66 -7.86 -5.49
C ALA A 166 14.52 -6.91 -6.68
N PHE A 167 15.18 -7.20 -7.81
CA PHE A 167 15.04 -6.42 -9.05
C PHE A 167 13.59 -6.37 -9.52
N ARG A 168 12.87 -7.49 -9.50
CA ARG A 168 11.47 -7.55 -9.96
C ARG A 168 10.52 -6.80 -9.03
N GLN A 169 10.73 -6.92 -7.71
CA GLN A 169 9.97 -6.17 -6.71
C GLN A 169 10.19 -4.66 -6.87
N HIS A 170 11.44 -4.23 -6.99
CA HIS A 170 11.76 -2.81 -7.17
C HIS A 170 11.26 -2.28 -8.52
N THR A 171 11.38 -3.07 -9.59
CA THR A 171 10.80 -2.76 -10.91
C THR A 171 9.29 -2.49 -10.82
N GLN A 172 8.54 -3.37 -10.14
CA GLN A 172 7.10 -3.20 -9.98
C GLN A 172 6.75 -2.02 -9.08
N PHE A 173 7.52 -1.80 -8.01
CA PHE A 173 7.40 -0.61 -7.18
C PHE A 173 7.54 0.67 -8.02
N LEU A 174 8.62 0.81 -8.81
CA LEU A 174 8.83 2.01 -9.63
C LEU A 174 7.72 2.20 -10.67
N TRP A 175 7.28 1.10 -11.31
CA TRP A 175 6.14 1.12 -12.23
C TRP A 175 4.88 1.66 -11.55
N ASP A 176 4.48 1.03 -10.44
CA ASP A 176 3.26 1.37 -9.73
C ASP A 176 3.34 2.75 -9.07
N ALA A 177 4.50 3.18 -8.59
CA ALA A 177 4.66 4.46 -7.92
C ALA A 177 4.69 5.64 -8.91
N TYR A 178 5.39 5.51 -10.04
CA TYR A 178 5.77 6.67 -10.87
C TYR A 178 5.41 6.57 -12.36
N PHE A 179 5.27 5.37 -12.92
CA PHE A 179 5.18 5.20 -14.38
C PHE A 179 3.86 4.59 -14.88
N SER A 180 2.96 4.14 -13.98
CA SER A 180 1.75 3.39 -14.36
C SER A 180 0.68 4.21 -15.10
N SER A 181 0.80 5.54 -15.14
CA SER A 181 -0.07 6.43 -15.89
C SER A 181 0.65 7.73 -16.24
N VAL A 182 0.15 8.45 -17.24
CA VAL A 182 0.65 9.80 -17.59
C VAL A 182 0.52 10.75 -16.41
N GLU A 183 -0.59 10.68 -15.68
CA GLU A 183 -0.81 11.46 -14.46
C GLU A 183 0.31 11.26 -13.44
N LYS A 184 0.68 10.01 -13.12
CA LYS A 184 1.79 9.75 -12.18
C LYS A 184 3.12 10.28 -12.66
N ILE A 185 3.41 10.15 -13.97
CA ILE A 185 4.65 10.69 -14.55
C ILE A 185 4.69 12.21 -14.39
N VAL A 186 3.58 12.89 -14.66
CA VAL A 186 3.46 14.35 -14.50
C VAL A 186 3.58 14.75 -13.02
N SER A 187 2.83 14.13 -12.12
CA SER A 187 2.90 14.41 -10.68
C SER A 187 4.30 14.16 -10.12
N THR A 188 4.95 13.07 -10.52
CA THR A 188 6.35 12.76 -10.14
C THR A 188 7.30 13.86 -10.61
N THR A 189 7.16 14.29 -11.87
CA THR A 189 7.99 15.37 -12.44
C THR A 189 7.80 16.67 -11.67
N LEU A 190 6.55 17.04 -11.36
CA LEU A 190 6.24 18.27 -10.61
C LEU A 190 6.78 18.23 -9.18
N GLU A 191 6.65 17.10 -8.48
CA GLU A 191 7.18 16.96 -7.13
C GLU A 191 8.71 16.96 -7.10
N ILE A 192 9.40 16.38 -8.11
CA ILE A 192 10.85 16.50 -8.25
C ILE A 192 11.27 17.96 -8.47
N ILE A 193 10.57 18.68 -9.36
CA ILE A 193 10.86 20.10 -9.60
C ILE A 193 10.65 20.90 -8.31
N LYS A 194 9.58 20.60 -7.56
CA LYS A 194 9.29 21.22 -6.27
C LYS A 194 10.40 20.94 -5.25
N ASP A 195 10.89 19.70 -5.15
CA ASP A 195 12.01 19.32 -4.28
C ASP A 195 13.31 20.06 -4.66
N ARG A 196 13.54 20.32 -5.96
CA ARG A 196 14.70 21.10 -6.44
C ARG A 196 14.59 22.59 -6.10
N ILE A 197 13.38 23.15 -6.08
CA ILE A 197 13.14 24.56 -5.73
C ILE A 197 13.20 24.76 -4.22
N PHE A 198 12.53 23.89 -3.46
CA PHE A 198 12.38 24.00 -2.00
C PHE A 198 13.31 23.00 -1.29
N THR A 199 14.61 23.17 -1.45
CA THR A 199 15.63 22.22 -0.94
C THR A 199 15.54 21.96 0.56
N HIS A 200 15.14 22.95 1.36
CA HIS A 200 14.94 22.85 2.80
C HIS A 200 13.75 21.95 3.21
N VAL A 201 12.78 21.73 2.31
CA VAL A 201 11.58 20.91 2.50
C VAL A 201 11.46 19.97 1.30
N SER A 202 12.51 19.18 1.08
CA SER A 202 12.62 18.25 -0.05
C SER A 202 12.66 16.81 0.43
N ARG A 203 12.16 15.90 -0.41
CA ARG A 203 12.25 14.47 -0.15
C ARG A 203 13.66 13.97 -0.43
N ASN A 204 14.16 13.12 0.45
CA ASN A 204 15.45 12.48 0.23
C ASN A 204 15.33 11.26 -0.71
N LYS A 205 16.47 10.70 -1.13
CA LYS A 205 16.51 9.52 -2.03
C LYS A 205 15.84 8.29 -1.43
N ILE A 206 15.82 8.13 -0.11
CA ILE A 206 15.16 6.98 0.56
C ILE A 206 13.66 7.06 0.30
N MET A 207 13.05 8.23 0.46
CA MET A 207 11.63 8.46 0.23
C MET A 207 11.20 8.16 -1.21
N TRP A 208 12.07 8.43 -2.19
CA TRP A 208 11.82 8.12 -3.60
C TRP A 208 12.02 6.64 -3.96
N ASN A 209 12.85 5.88 -3.23
CA ASN A 209 13.25 4.51 -3.60
C ASN A 209 12.70 3.41 -2.68
N GLN A 210 11.88 3.76 -1.70
CA GLN A 210 11.22 2.80 -0.81
C GLN A 210 9.71 2.99 -0.82
N MET A 211 8.97 1.91 -0.52
CA MET A 211 7.53 1.97 -0.33
C MET A 211 7.18 3.00 0.76
N PRO A 212 6.14 3.82 0.60
CA PRO A 212 5.13 3.81 -0.46
C PRO A 212 5.52 4.55 -1.76
N GLY A 213 6.69 5.20 -1.78
CA GLY A 213 7.15 6.08 -2.84
C GLY A 213 6.92 7.56 -2.51
N GLY A 214 7.69 8.45 -3.16
CA GLY A 214 7.77 9.87 -2.82
C GLY A 214 6.44 10.61 -2.93
N LEU A 215 5.54 10.17 -3.82
CA LEU A 215 4.22 10.79 -3.99
C LEU A 215 3.32 10.67 -2.75
N PHE A 216 3.55 9.69 -1.88
CA PHE A 216 2.79 9.50 -0.63
C PHE A 216 3.52 10.01 0.60
N VAL A 217 4.70 10.60 0.45
CA VAL A 217 5.52 11.17 1.53
C VAL A 217 5.52 12.67 1.35
N LEU A 218 4.71 13.38 2.14
CA LEU A 218 4.54 14.82 2.00
C LEU A 218 5.60 15.55 2.85
N PRO A 219 6.55 16.28 2.23
CA PRO A 219 7.62 16.94 2.99
C PRO A 219 7.09 18.09 3.85
N GLN A 220 5.85 18.56 3.59
CA GLN A 220 5.14 19.51 4.45
C GLN A 220 4.82 18.94 5.84
N TYR A 221 4.74 17.61 5.97
CA TYR A 221 4.56 16.95 7.25
C TYR A 221 5.89 16.82 7.99
N SER A 222 6.89 16.23 7.35
CA SER A 222 8.25 16.13 7.85
C SER A 222 9.23 15.78 6.73
N THR A 223 10.49 16.19 6.89
CA THR A 223 11.62 15.78 6.05
C THR A 223 12.40 14.60 6.66
N HIS A 224 12.11 14.21 7.89
CA HIS A 224 12.75 13.09 8.57
C HIS A 224 11.99 11.80 8.32
N THR A 225 12.68 10.76 7.87
CA THR A 225 12.10 9.44 7.62
C THR A 225 11.57 8.78 8.89
N ALA A 226 12.16 9.08 10.05
CA ALA A 226 11.73 8.53 11.33
C ALA A 226 10.32 8.99 11.77
N ASP A 227 9.74 10.01 11.12
CA ASP A 227 8.38 10.48 11.41
C ASP A 227 7.30 9.74 10.58
N PHE A 228 7.72 8.86 9.66
CA PHE A 228 6.80 8.09 8.82
C PHE A 228 6.85 6.61 9.21
N PRO A 229 5.69 5.95 9.41
CA PRO A 229 5.64 4.59 9.94
C PRO A 229 6.23 3.56 8.97
N PHE A 230 6.36 3.91 7.68
CA PHE A 230 6.85 3.03 6.62
C PHE A 230 8.33 2.70 6.77
N TYR A 231 9.11 3.58 7.40
CA TYR A 231 10.57 3.46 7.50
C TYR A 231 11.05 2.86 8.82
N TYR A 232 10.15 2.59 9.77
CA TYR A 232 10.54 2.15 11.11
C TYR A 232 11.36 0.87 11.11
N LEU A 233 10.91 -0.14 10.37
CA LEU A 233 11.56 -1.44 10.32
C LEU A 233 12.99 -1.35 9.76
N GLU A 234 13.16 -0.62 8.66
CA GLU A 234 14.46 -0.49 7.99
C GLU A 234 15.43 0.40 8.77
N GLN A 235 14.92 1.35 9.56
CA GLN A 235 15.73 2.26 10.37
C GLN A 235 15.91 1.81 11.83
N GLY A 236 15.33 0.67 12.21
CA GLY A 236 15.34 0.19 13.59
C GLY A 236 14.65 1.15 14.58
N VAL A 237 13.74 2.00 14.10
CA VAL A 237 12.98 2.92 14.95
C VAL A 237 11.93 2.11 15.71
N THR A 238 11.94 2.23 17.03
CA THR A 238 10.94 1.58 17.86
C THR A 238 9.62 2.34 17.78
N PRO A 239 8.47 1.65 17.67
CA PRO A 239 7.15 2.28 17.75
C PRO A 239 6.99 3.13 19.02
N PRO A 240 6.08 4.11 19.00
CA PRO A 240 5.84 5.00 20.13
C PRO A 240 5.42 4.22 21.38
N ARG A 241 5.73 4.78 22.56
CA ARG A 241 5.39 4.18 23.86
C ARG A 241 3.97 4.50 24.32
N GLU A 242 3.36 5.55 23.74
CA GLU A 242 2.06 6.07 24.13
C GLU A 242 1.21 6.41 22.92
N PHE A 243 -0.11 6.51 23.13
CA PHE A 243 -1.07 6.92 22.13
C PHE A 243 -1.98 8.07 22.60
N SER A 244 -2.57 8.77 21.64
CA SER A 244 -3.58 9.81 21.83
C SER A 244 -4.93 9.23 21.48
N ALA A 245 -5.86 9.23 22.43
CA ALA A 245 -7.24 8.84 22.16
C ALA A 245 -8.01 10.03 21.60
N LEU A 246 -8.65 9.87 20.44
CA LEU A 246 -9.53 10.86 19.84
C LEU A 246 -10.96 10.30 19.84
N ILE A 247 -11.82 10.85 20.68
CA ILE A 247 -13.23 10.49 20.75
C ILE A 247 -14.05 11.51 19.97
N HIS A 248 -14.75 11.06 18.94
CA HIS A 248 -15.71 11.88 18.20
C HIS A 248 -17.04 11.89 18.96
N SER A 249 -17.42 13.05 19.48
CA SER A 249 -18.70 13.23 20.17
C SER A 249 -19.67 14.05 19.33
N VAL A 250 -20.88 13.54 19.14
CA VAL A 250 -21.95 14.18 18.36
C VAL A 250 -23.19 14.46 19.21
N SER A 251 -23.30 13.85 20.39
CA SER A 251 -24.40 14.05 21.32
C SER A 251 -24.00 14.87 22.55
N PRO A 252 -24.95 15.60 23.17
CA PRO A 252 -24.66 16.33 24.40
C PRO A 252 -24.41 15.38 25.57
N LEU A 253 -23.58 15.82 26.49
CA LEU A 253 -23.31 15.10 27.73
C LEU A 253 -24.41 15.45 28.76
N VAL A 254 -25.32 14.52 28.98
CA VAL A 254 -26.50 14.66 29.85
C VAL A 254 -26.42 13.83 31.12
N SER A 255 -25.60 12.78 31.16
CA SER A 255 -25.54 11.85 32.30
C SER A 255 -24.16 11.23 32.50
N GLN A 256 -23.77 11.05 33.77
CA GLN A 256 -22.56 10.32 34.18
C GLN A 256 -22.58 8.83 33.79
N SER A 257 -23.75 8.29 33.42
CA SER A 257 -23.94 6.90 32.98
C SER A 257 -23.72 6.70 31.48
N GLN A 258 -23.56 7.77 30.69
CA GLN A 258 -23.34 7.70 29.24
C GLN A 258 -22.06 6.93 28.89
N THR A 259 -22.08 6.29 27.73
CA THR A 259 -20.99 5.42 27.26
C THR A 259 -19.66 6.17 27.14
N ILE A 260 -19.68 7.41 26.64
CA ILE A 260 -18.48 8.25 26.55
C ILE A 260 -17.76 8.42 27.89
N ILE A 261 -18.49 8.56 29.01
CA ILE A 261 -17.88 8.69 30.35
C ILE A 261 -17.24 7.37 30.79
N LYS A 262 -17.88 6.23 30.49
CA LYS A 262 -17.30 4.91 30.76
C LYS A 262 -16.05 4.68 29.91
N LEU A 263 -16.07 5.12 28.66
CA LEU A 263 -14.95 5.03 27.73
C LEU A 263 -13.76 5.88 28.20
N VAL A 264 -14.00 7.15 28.57
CA VAL A 264 -12.96 8.01 29.16
C VAL A 264 -12.36 7.39 30.42
N LYS A 265 -13.18 6.81 31.31
CA LYS A 265 -12.68 6.08 32.49
C LYS A 265 -11.84 4.85 32.14
N ALA A 266 -12.18 4.14 31.05
CA ALA A 266 -11.42 2.97 30.59
C ALA A 266 -10.07 3.39 30.01
N LEU A 267 -10.04 4.45 29.19
CA LEU A 267 -8.82 5.05 28.65
C LEU A 267 -7.93 5.61 29.76
N ALA A 268 -8.52 6.27 30.76
CA ALA A 268 -7.78 6.85 31.87
C ALA A 268 -7.05 5.83 32.76
N LYS A 269 -7.42 4.55 32.66
CA LYS A 269 -6.76 3.43 33.34
C LYS A 269 -5.71 2.73 32.48
N SER A 270 -5.63 3.04 31.18
CA SER A 270 -4.66 2.45 30.25
C SER A 270 -3.25 2.82 30.68
N LYS A 271 -2.32 1.88 30.50
CA LYS A 271 -0.89 2.10 30.76
C LYS A 271 -0.21 2.95 29.69
N TYR A 272 -0.81 3.04 28.49
CA TYR A 272 -0.19 3.61 27.31
C TYR A 272 -0.93 4.86 26.79
N CYS A 273 -2.04 5.26 27.41
CA CYS A 273 -2.78 6.45 27.02
C CYS A 273 -2.07 7.70 27.53
N GLY A 274 -1.44 8.45 26.61
CA GLY A 274 -0.73 9.69 26.94
C GLY A 274 -1.65 10.91 27.02
N GLN A 275 -2.77 10.90 26.29
CA GLN A 275 -3.79 11.95 26.35
C GLN A 275 -5.14 11.50 25.77
N ILE A 276 -6.20 12.21 26.17
CA ILE A 276 -7.57 12.03 25.67
C ILE A 276 -8.04 13.35 25.06
N ILE A 277 -8.44 13.30 23.79
CA ILE A 277 -8.97 14.41 23.03
C ILE A 277 -10.43 14.10 22.72
N ILE A 278 -11.34 14.96 23.17
CA ILE A 278 -12.75 14.92 22.83
C ILE A 278 -12.96 15.91 21.68
N LEU A 279 -13.27 15.40 20.49
CA LEU A 279 -13.73 16.23 19.39
C LEU A 279 -15.23 16.49 19.58
N TRP A 280 -15.54 17.70 20.04
CA TRP A 280 -16.91 18.13 20.30
C TRP A 280 -17.58 18.61 19.02
N ASN A 281 -18.29 17.68 18.38
CA ASN A 281 -19.05 17.90 17.16
C ASN A 281 -20.56 17.93 17.44
N CYS A 282 -20.94 18.58 18.54
CA CYS A 282 -22.32 18.74 18.98
C CYS A 282 -22.75 20.21 18.90
N ASP A 283 -24.01 20.48 18.56
CA ASP A 283 -24.59 21.84 18.51
C ASP A 283 -24.94 22.42 19.87
N LYS A 284 -24.85 21.61 20.92
CA LYS A 284 -25.04 22.05 22.30
C LYS A 284 -23.73 22.61 22.87
N PRO A 285 -23.83 23.53 23.86
CA PRO A 285 -22.65 24.10 24.51
C PRO A 285 -21.77 23.00 25.11
N LEU A 286 -20.47 23.27 25.14
CA LEU A 286 -19.47 22.39 25.75
C LEU A 286 -19.88 22.00 27.17
N ALA A 287 -19.75 20.71 27.49
CA ALA A 287 -19.97 20.23 28.84
C ALA A 287 -19.02 20.94 29.82
N SER A 288 -19.53 21.31 30.99
CA SER A 288 -18.72 21.97 32.02
C SER A 288 -17.59 21.07 32.47
N ARG A 289 -16.43 21.64 32.85
CA ARG A 289 -15.23 20.88 33.24
C ARG A 289 -15.48 19.83 34.32
N GLY A 290 -16.37 20.11 35.28
CA GLY A 290 -16.73 19.19 36.35
C GLY A 290 -17.56 17.97 35.92
N THR A 291 -18.05 17.93 34.66
CA THR A 291 -18.83 16.80 34.14
C THR A 291 -17.93 15.65 33.68
N TRP A 292 -16.68 15.94 33.33
CA TRP A 292 -15.73 14.92 32.88
C TRP A 292 -15.09 14.21 34.08
N PRO A 293 -14.85 12.88 34.00
CA PRO A 293 -14.21 12.16 35.08
C PRO A 293 -12.76 12.63 35.25
N PRO A 294 -12.20 12.59 36.47
CA PRO A 294 -10.80 12.92 36.70
C PRO A 294 -9.90 11.91 35.98
N THR A 295 -8.94 12.40 35.22
CA THR A 295 -7.98 11.60 34.44
C THR A 295 -6.56 11.91 34.88
N ARG A 296 -5.65 10.91 34.79
CA ARG A 296 -4.22 11.10 35.09
C ARG A 296 -3.49 11.81 33.96
N MET A 297 -3.94 11.59 32.74
CA MET A 297 -3.48 12.24 31.52
C MET A 297 -4.34 13.47 31.19
N PRO A 298 -3.83 14.41 30.36
CA PRO A 298 -4.62 15.53 29.87
C PRO A 298 -5.89 15.08 29.16
N LEU A 299 -7.02 15.66 29.56
CA LEU A 299 -8.29 15.59 28.83
C LEU A 299 -8.54 16.94 28.16
N ILE A 300 -8.47 16.96 26.84
CA ILE A 300 -8.57 18.16 26.01
C ILE A 300 -9.88 18.08 25.24
N VAL A 301 -10.68 19.13 25.26
CA VAL A 301 -11.89 19.23 24.44
C VAL A 301 -11.61 20.21 23.32
N VAL A 302 -11.71 19.73 22.08
CA VAL A 302 -11.47 20.51 20.86
C VAL A 302 -12.79 20.62 20.10
N GLN A 303 -13.08 21.81 19.59
CA GLN A 303 -14.19 22.05 18.69
C GLN A 303 -13.63 22.36 17.30
N ALA A 304 -14.08 21.63 16.29
CA ALA A 304 -13.71 21.91 14.91
C ALA A 304 -14.48 23.14 14.39
N ASP A 305 -13.84 23.92 13.51
CA ASP A 305 -14.46 25.08 12.86
C ASP A 305 -15.69 24.67 12.04
N ARG A 306 -15.62 23.49 11.40
CA ARG A 306 -16.73 22.88 10.66
C ARG A 306 -17.14 21.57 11.32
N LYS A 307 -18.45 21.41 11.51
CA LYS A 307 -19.07 20.25 12.14
C LYS A 307 -19.46 19.19 11.12
N VAL A 308 -18.45 18.57 10.50
CA VAL A 308 -18.63 17.53 9.48
C VAL A 308 -17.95 16.23 9.90
N MET A 309 -18.25 15.11 9.23
CA MET A 309 -17.68 13.80 9.59
C MET A 309 -16.17 13.72 9.34
N SER A 310 -15.69 14.34 8.26
CA SER A 310 -14.25 14.37 7.94
C SER A 310 -13.40 15.12 8.97
N SER A 311 -14.00 16.02 9.78
CA SER A 311 -13.30 16.82 10.78
C SER A 311 -12.50 15.99 11.79
N ARG A 312 -12.88 14.73 12.02
CA ARG A 312 -12.14 13.80 12.90
C ARG A 312 -10.72 13.51 12.42
N PHE A 313 -10.44 13.66 11.12
CA PHE A 313 -9.13 13.38 10.53
C PHE A 313 -8.31 14.64 10.23
N LEU A 314 -8.72 15.81 10.73
CA LEU A 314 -7.90 17.01 10.63
C LEU A 314 -6.58 16.84 11.42
N PRO A 315 -5.47 17.42 10.94
CA PRO A 315 -4.17 17.33 11.59
C PRO A 315 -4.11 18.29 12.80
N PHE A 316 -4.87 18.00 13.85
CA PHE A 316 -4.89 18.81 15.07
C PHE A 316 -3.51 18.83 15.74
N HIS A 317 -2.99 20.03 16.01
CA HIS A 317 -1.72 20.24 16.71
C HIS A 317 -1.71 19.66 18.13
N ASN A 318 -2.89 19.46 18.74
CA ASN A 318 -3.03 18.83 20.05
C ASN A 318 -2.68 17.34 20.05
N ILE A 319 -2.68 16.66 18.89
CA ILE A 319 -2.31 15.24 18.80
C ILE A 319 -0.78 15.11 18.87
N SER A 320 -0.26 14.80 20.06
CA SER A 320 1.18 14.76 20.34
C SER A 320 1.83 13.43 19.94
N SER A 321 1.11 12.31 20.08
CA SER A 321 1.65 10.97 19.79
C SER A 321 1.46 10.57 18.33
N GLU A 322 2.36 9.71 17.86
CA GLU A 322 2.29 9.10 16.52
C GLU A 322 1.13 8.11 16.37
N ALA A 323 0.82 7.38 17.44
CA ALA A 323 -0.33 6.47 17.47
C ALA A 323 -1.61 7.24 17.82
N VAL A 324 -2.64 7.13 16.99
CA VAL A 324 -3.97 7.69 17.24
C VAL A 324 -4.95 6.55 17.42
N LEU A 325 -5.63 6.51 18.58
CA LEU A 325 -6.80 5.67 18.79
C LEU A 325 -8.04 6.49 18.51
N SER A 326 -8.71 6.23 17.38
CA SER A 326 -9.96 6.89 17.05
C SER A 326 -11.15 6.08 17.54
N LEU A 327 -12.10 6.78 18.17
CA LEU A 327 -13.22 6.20 18.88
C LEU A 327 -14.51 6.97 18.59
N ASP A 328 -15.61 6.26 18.37
CA ASP A 328 -16.95 6.83 18.42
C ASP A 328 -17.47 6.84 19.87
N GLU A 329 -18.35 7.78 20.20
CA GLU A 329 -18.82 8.01 21.57
C GLU A 329 -19.65 6.85 22.18
N ASP A 330 -20.17 5.95 21.36
CA ASP A 330 -21.01 4.81 21.74
C ASP A 330 -20.22 3.50 21.92
N ILE A 331 -18.91 3.53 21.67
CA ILE A 331 -18.05 2.35 21.76
C ILE A 331 -17.79 1.95 23.21
N VAL A 332 -17.95 0.65 23.47
CA VAL A 332 -17.63 0.02 24.76
C VAL A 332 -16.37 -0.80 24.61
N LEU A 333 -15.27 -0.32 25.20
CA LEU A 333 -14.00 -1.05 25.28
C LEU A 333 -13.47 -1.05 26.71
N SER A 334 -12.94 -2.18 27.14
CA SER A 334 -12.20 -2.29 28.39
C SER A 334 -10.76 -1.79 28.25
N THR A 335 -10.15 -1.41 29.37
CA THR A 335 -8.74 -1.00 29.41
C THR A 335 -7.81 -2.06 28.85
N SER A 336 -8.06 -3.34 29.13
CA SER A 336 -7.24 -4.45 28.60
C SER A 336 -7.35 -4.60 27.08
N GLU A 337 -8.53 -4.34 26.50
CA GLU A 337 -8.71 -4.41 25.04
C GLU A 337 -7.99 -3.25 24.34
N VAL A 338 -8.05 -2.05 24.93
CA VAL A 338 -7.31 -0.88 24.44
C VAL A 338 -5.80 -1.14 24.49
N ASP A 339 -5.28 -1.57 25.64
CA ASP A 339 -3.85 -1.87 25.82
C ASP A 339 -3.37 -2.96 24.85
N PHE A 340 -4.15 -4.03 24.68
CA PHE A 340 -3.84 -5.10 23.74
C PHE A 340 -3.82 -4.59 22.29
N ALA A 341 -4.84 -3.84 21.88
CA ALA A 341 -4.92 -3.30 20.52
C ALA A 341 -3.77 -2.34 20.21
N PHE A 342 -3.32 -1.55 21.20
CA PHE A 342 -2.14 -0.71 21.06
C PHE A 342 -0.85 -1.52 20.84
N ILE A 343 -0.64 -2.59 21.62
CA ILE A 343 0.52 -3.49 21.46
C ILE A 343 0.51 -4.15 20.08
N VAL A 344 -0.66 -4.58 19.60
CA VAL A 344 -0.80 -5.12 18.25
C VAL A 344 -0.47 -4.04 17.21
N TRP A 345 -0.95 -2.82 17.38
CA TRP A 345 -0.64 -1.72 16.47
C TRP A 345 0.86 -1.39 16.43
N CYS A 346 1.57 -1.46 17.56
CA CYS A 346 3.03 -1.29 17.59
C CYS A 346 3.75 -2.33 16.71
N SER A 347 3.18 -3.52 16.52
CA SER A 347 3.74 -4.53 15.61
C SER A 347 3.42 -4.27 14.14
N PHE A 348 2.44 -3.39 13.85
CA PHE A 348 1.95 -3.06 12.51
C PHE A 348 1.67 -1.56 12.36
N PRO A 349 2.64 -0.67 12.61
CA PRO A 349 2.41 0.78 12.74
C PRO A 349 1.92 1.44 11.45
N THR A 350 2.17 0.80 10.30
CA THR A 350 1.70 1.26 8.99
C THR A 350 0.22 0.95 8.75
N ARG A 351 -0.42 0.07 9.52
CA ARG A 351 -1.75 -0.47 9.21
C ARG A 351 -2.81 0.06 10.17
N ILE A 352 -4.08 0.01 9.73
CA ILE A 352 -5.23 0.22 10.63
C ILE A 352 -5.40 -1.05 11.46
N VAL A 353 -5.43 -0.92 12.78
CA VAL A 353 -5.60 -2.02 13.74
C VAL A 353 -6.80 -1.73 14.63
N GLY A 354 -7.86 -2.52 14.56
CA GLY A 354 -9.10 -2.18 15.27
C GLY A 354 -10.12 -3.30 15.35
N PHE A 355 -11.29 -2.99 15.90
CA PHE A 355 -12.27 -4.00 16.31
C PHE A 355 -13.36 -4.27 15.25
N PRO A 356 -14.08 -3.24 14.74
CA PRO A 356 -15.22 -3.49 13.87
C PRO A 356 -14.73 -3.78 12.45
N ALA A 357 -14.81 -5.03 12.04
CA ALA A 357 -14.44 -5.43 10.68
C ALA A 357 -15.63 -5.40 9.73
N ARG A 358 -15.37 -5.02 8.48
CA ARG A 358 -16.33 -4.97 7.37
C ARG A 358 -15.69 -5.49 6.09
N SER A 359 -16.52 -5.79 5.10
CA SER A 359 -16.04 -6.28 3.80
C SER A 359 -16.74 -5.58 2.64
N HIS A 360 -16.07 -5.56 1.49
CA HIS A 360 -16.65 -5.21 0.21
C HIS A 360 -16.66 -6.46 -0.69
N PHE A 361 -17.60 -6.54 -1.62
CA PHE A 361 -17.67 -7.65 -2.57
C PHE A 361 -18.12 -7.17 -3.94
N TRP A 362 -17.70 -7.84 -4.99
CA TRP A 362 -18.21 -7.58 -6.34
C TRP A 362 -19.55 -8.30 -6.53
N ASP A 363 -20.61 -7.55 -6.84
CA ASP A 363 -21.88 -8.11 -7.26
C ASP A 363 -21.91 -8.21 -8.78
N SER A 364 -21.62 -9.40 -9.31
CA SER A 364 -21.61 -9.66 -10.76
C SER A 364 -22.96 -9.39 -11.44
N SER A 365 -24.08 -9.51 -10.71
CA SER A 365 -25.41 -9.27 -11.27
C SER A 365 -25.67 -7.79 -11.50
N LYS A 366 -25.20 -6.94 -10.58
CA LYS A 366 -25.35 -5.49 -10.65
C LYS A 366 -24.16 -4.80 -11.33
N ARG A 367 -23.06 -5.53 -11.55
CA ARG A 367 -21.76 -4.99 -11.98
C ARG A 367 -21.31 -3.80 -11.11
N LEU A 368 -21.50 -3.93 -9.79
CA LEU A 368 -21.19 -2.91 -8.81
C LEU A 368 -20.53 -3.53 -7.59
N TRP A 369 -19.72 -2.71 -6.89
CA TRP A 369 -19.19 -3.07 -5.59
C TRP A 369 -20.27 -2.89 -4.51
N GLY A 370 -20.42 -3.90 -3.66
CA GLY A 370 -21.31 -3.88 -2.50
C GLY A 370 -20.54 -3.86 -1.19
N TYR A 371 -21.12 -3.22 -0.18
CA TYR A 371 -20.63 -3.22 1.20
C TYR A 371 -21.38 -4.26 2.03
N THR A 372 -20.70 -4.91 2.98
CA THR A 372 -21.37 -5.83 3.92
C THR A 372 -20.82 -5.76 5.34
N SER A 373 -21.76 -5.81 6.29
CA SER A 373 -21.51 -5.97 7.73
C SER A 373 -21.64 -7.42 8.21
N LYS A 374 -21.81 -8.38 7.28
CA LYS A 374 -21.92 -9.80 7.63
C LYS A 374 -20.62 -10.28 8.28
N TRP A 375 -20.78 -11.07 9.34
CA TRP A 375 -19.66 -11.71 10.03
C TRP A 375 -19.17 -12.89 9.20
N THR A 376 -18.13 -12.63 8.40
CA THR A 376 -17.41 -13.63 7.61
C THR A 376 -16.00 -13.82 8.16
N ASN A 377 -15.34 -14.91 7.75
CA ASN A 377 -13.93 -15.15 8.06
C ASN A 377 -12.99 -14.26 7.23
N GLU A 378 -13.53 -13.56 6.24
CA GLU A 378 -12.82 -12.61 5.38
C GLU A 378 -13.31 -11.20 5.67
N PHE A 379 -12.38 -10.24 5.68
CA PHE A 379 -12.68 -8.81 5.81
C PHE A 379 -11.65 -8.03 5.00
N SER A 380 -12.05 -6.83 4.59
CA SER A 380 -11.19 -5.92 3.83
C SER A 380 -10.99 -4.57 4.51
N MET A 381 -11.82 -4.27 5.51
CA MET A 381 -11.88 -2.97 6.17
C MET A 381 -11.98 -3.14 7.68
N VAL A 382 -11.38 -2.21 8.41
CA VAL A 382 -11.58 -2.03 9.85
C VAL A 382 -12.06 -0.59 10.07
N LEU A 383 -13.21 -0.42 10.70
CA LEU A 383 -13.83 0.89 10.86
C LEU A 383 -13.03 1.74 11.85
N THR A 384 -12.82 3.00 11.50
CA THR A 384 -12.04 3.96 12.30
C THR A 384 -12.73 4.39 13.59
N GLY A 385 -14.02 4.07 13.74
CA GLY A 385 -14.76 4.30 14.97
C GLY A 385 -14.25 3.52 16.18
N ALA A 386 -13.40 2.50 15.99
CA ALA A 386 -12.66 1.87 17.08
C ALA A 386 -11.37 1.24 16.54
N ALA A 387 -10.40 2.08 16.18
CA ALA A 387 -9.14 1.62 15.59
C ALA A 387 -7.94 2.53 15.90
N PHE A 388 -6.78 1.90 15.95
CA PHE A 388 -5.46 2.52 15.94
C PHE A 388 -4.95 2.70 14.52
N TYR A 389 -4.31 3.83 14.26
CA TYR A 389 -3.56 4.11 13.05
C TYR A 389 -2.53 5.22 13.32
N HIS A 390 -1.61 5.44 12.37
CA HIS A 390 -0.58 6.46 12.49
C HIS A 390 -1.13 7.87 12.21
N ARG A 391 -0.74 8.88 13.00
CA ARG A 391 -1.18 10.28 12.86
C ARG A 391 -0.94 10.88 11.48
N TYR A 392 0.09 10.40 10.77
CA TYR A 392 0.40 10.84 9.41
C TYR A 392 -0.78 10.65 8.44
N TYR A 393 -1.65 9.68 8.70
CA TYR A 393 -2.84 9.48 7.89
C TYR A 393 -3.86 10.63 8.00
N HIS A 394 -3.87 11.41 9.08
CA HIS A 394 -4.66 12.67 9.13
C HIS A 394 -4.15 13.68 8.10
N HIS A 395 -2.83 13.82 8.01
CA HIS A 395 -2.20 14.73 7.06
C HIS A 395 -2.45 14.30 5.61
N LEU A 396 -2.32 13.01 5.30
CA LEU A 396 -2.69 12.49 3.98
C LEU A 396 -4.20 12.65 3.69
N PHE A 397 -5.07 12.35 4.65
CA PHE A 397 -6.50 12.47 4.46
C PHE A 397 -6.91 13.90 4.12
N THR A 398 -6.26 14.89 4.76
CA THR A 398 -6.60 16.31 4.58
C THR A 398 -5.91 16.95 3.37
N HIS A 399 -4.65 16.59 3.08
CA HIS A 399 -3.83 17.30 2.09
C HIS A 399 -3.53 16.51 0.81
N TYR A 400 -3.73 15.19 0.80
CA TYR A 400 -3.47 14.35 -0.36
C TYR A 400 -4.75 13.95 -1.10
N LEU A 401 -5.84 13.68 -0.38
CA LEU A 401 -7.08 13.25 -1.00
C LEU A 401 -7.70 14.36 -1.87
N PRO A 402 -8.26 14.02 -3.05
CA PRO A 402 -9.01 14.97 -3.86
C PRO A 402 -10.20 15.57 -3.10
N THR A 403 -10.39 16.88 -3.22
CA THR A 403 -11.45 17.63 -2.51
C THR A 403 -12.85 17.04 -2.73
N HIS A 404 -13.16 16.59 -3.95
CA HIS A 404 -14.48 16.01 -4.25
C HIS A 404 -14.80 14.74 -3.46
N LEU A 405 -13.80 13.97 -3.01
CA LEU A 405 -14.02 12.80 -2.14
C LEU A 405 -14.33 13.23 -0.71
N LEU A 406 -13.68 14.30 -0.24
CA LEU A 406 -13.97 14.90 1.07
C LEU A 406 -15.40 15.51 1.07
N ASP A 407 -15.76 16.23 0.01
CA ASP A 407 -17.11 16.78 -0.18
C ASP A 407 -18.18 15.68 -0.23
N LEU A 408 -17.87 14.52 -0.83
CA LEU A 408 -18.76 13.36 -0.85
C LEU A 408 -19.00 12.79 0.56
N VAL A 409 -17.93 12.63 1.35
CA VAL A 409 -18.02 12.17 2.74
C VAL A 409 -18.84 13.15 3.58
N ASP A 410 -18.60 14.44 3.42
CA ASP A 410 -19.29 15.47 4.20
C ASP A 410 -20.77 15.59 3.80
N SER A 411 -21.08 15.56 2.50
CA SER A 411 -22.46 15.62 1.99
C SER A 411 -23.29 14.38 2.32
N THR A 412 -22.65 13.20 2.37
CA THR A 412 -23.32 11.96 2.79
C THR A 412 -23.34 11.78 4.31
N SER A 413 -22.53 12.56 5.04
CA SER A 413 -22.31 12.42 6.48
C SER A 413 -21.96 10.97 6.87
N ASN A 414 -21.16 10.30 6.05
CA ASN A 414 -20.81 8.89 6.20
C ASN A 414 -19.56 8.55 5.35
N CYS A 415 -19.10 7.30 5.43
CA CYS A 415 -18.05 6.71 4.60
C CYS A 415 -16.64 7.28 4.81
N GLU A 416 -16.41 8.08 5.85
CA GLU A 416 -15.08 8.59 6.19
C GLU A 416 -14.13 7.44 6.57
N ASP A 417 -14.67 6.41 7.22
CA ASP A 417 -13.98 5.18 7.59
C ASP A 417 -13.59 4.34 6.37
N ILE A 418 -14.48 4.22 5.39
CA ILE A 418 -14.23 3.55 4.10
C ILE A 418 -13.12 4.31 3.37
N LEU A 419 -13.24 5.63 3.25
CA LEU A 419 -12.23 6.46 2.57
C LEU A 419 -10.86 6.34 3.23
N MET A 420 -10.80 6.31 4.57
CA MET A 420 -9.55 6.06 5.29
C MET A 420 -8.97 4.67 5.00
N ASN A 421 -9.79 3.63 4.93
CA ASN A 421 -9.32 2.29 4.54
C ASN A 421 -8.79 2.25 3.10
N PHE A 422 -9.43 2.96 2.17
CA PHE A 422 -8.94 3.14 0.80
C PHE A 422 -7.58 3.85 0.79
N LEU A 423 -7.45 4.95 1.54
CA LEU A 423 -6.20 5.70 1.64
C LEU A 423 -5.06 4.82 2.18
N VAL A 424 -5.24 4.19 3.35
CA VAL A 424 -4.20 3.38 3.99
C VAL A 424 -3.82 2.17 3.13
N SER A 425 -4.79 1.48 2.53
CA SER A 425 -4.51 0.34 1.64
C SER A 425 -3.87 0.78 0.32
N ALA A 426 -4.20 1.95 -0.21
CA ALA A 426 -3.55 2.51 -1.40
C ALA A 426 -2.10 2.88 -1.14
N VAL A 427 -1.78 3.42 0.04
CA VAL A 427 -0.42 3.78 0.45
C VAL A 427 0.41 2.53 0.74
N THR A 428 -0.08 1.65 1.62
CA THR A 428 0.71 0.51 2.13
C THR A 428 0.68 -0.72 1.24
N LYS A 429 -0.36 -0.88 0.41
CA LYS A 429 -0.69 -2.12 -0.30
C LYS A 429 -0.91 -3.34 0.62
N LEU A 430 -1.23 -3.08 1.90
CA LEU A 430 -1.48 -4.10 2.92
C LEU A 430 -2.93 -4.04 3.42
N PRO A 431 -3.52 -5.18 3.84
CA PRO A 431 -4.86 -5.19 4.44
C PRO A 431 -4.86 -4.56 5.85
N PRO A 432 -6.01 -4.23 6.47
CA PRO A 432 -6.05 -3.86 7.89
C PRO A 432 -5.87 -5.08 8.82
N VAL A 433 -5.68 -4.84 10.13
CA VAL A 433 -5.58 -5.89 11.16
C VAL A 433 -6.80 -5.80 12.07
N LYS A 434 -7.52 -6.92 12.22
CA LYS A 434 -8.66 -7.02 13.14
C LYS A 434 -8.20 -7.57 14.48
N VAL A 435 -8.57 -6.89 15.56
CA VAL A 435 -8.51 -7.41 16.94
C VAL A 435 -9.92 -7.77 17.40
N THR A 436 -10.03 -8.74 18.32
CA THR A 436 -11.32 -9.20 18.84
C THR A 436 -11.56 -8.63 20.23
N GLN A 437 -12.80 -8.20 20.48
CA GLN A 437 -13.26 -7.95 21.84
C GLN A 437 -13.31 -9.26 22.63
N LYS A 438 -13.10 -9.17 23.95
CA LYS A 438 -13.21 -10.32 24.85
C LYS A 438 -14.63 -10.87 24.71
N LYS A 439 -14.76 -12.13 24.26
CA LYS A 439 -16.06 -12.82 24.25
C LYS A 439 -16.58 -12.86 25.68
N GLN A 440 -17.61 -12.08 25.98
CA GLN A 440 -18.46 -12.37 27.11
C GLN A 440 -19.21 -13.64 26.72
N HIS A 441 -18.85 -14.78 27.33
CA HIS A 441 -19.68 -15.98 27.23
C HIS A 441 -21.03 -15.64 27.86
N LYS A 442 -22.01 -15.24 27.05
CA LYS A 442 -23.41 -15.22 27.47
C LYS A 442 -23.84 -16.68 27.57
N GLU A 443 -24.19 -17.12 28.78
CA GLU A 443 -24.93 -18.35 28.97
C GLU A 443 -26.22 -18.28 28.13
N PRO A 444 -26.54 -19.31 27.33
CA PRO A 444 -27.82 -19.35 26.64
C PRO A 444 -28.95 -19.34 27.68
N LEU A 445 -29.96 -18.51 27.42
CA LEU A 445 -31.17 -18.29 28.22
C LEU A 445 -32.10 -19.52 28.20
N MET A 446 -31.57 -20.71 28.47
CA MET A 446 -32.30 -21.98 28.45
C MET A 446 -32.34 -22.66 29.83
N GLN A 447 -32.27 -21.86 30.89
CA GLN A 447 -32.31 -22.32 32.28
C GLN A 447 -33.44 -21.68 33.09
N GLN A 448 -34.48 -21.18 32.41
CA GLN A 448 -35.73 -20.72 33.05
C GLN A 448 -36.88 -21.73 32.99
N VAL A 449 -36.65 -22.97 32.51
CA VAL A 449 -37.70 -24.02 32.48
C VAL A 449 -37.39 -25.21 33.42
N CYS A 450 -36.25 -25.23 34.11
CA CYS A 450 -35.91 -26.32 35.04
C CYS A 450 -35.32 -25.81 36.35
N SER A 451 -35.95 -24.82 36.98
CA SER A 451 -35.72 -24.44 38.38
C SER A 451 -36.91 -24.84 39.24
N ALA A 452 -37.24 -26.13 39.19
CA ALA A 452 -37.78 -26.84 40.33
C ALA A 452 -36.85 -28.04 40.55
N VAL A 453 -35.92 -27.86 41.50
CA VAL A 453 -35.07 -28.85 42.21
C VAL A 453 -33.65 -28.29 42.35
N GLN A 454 -33.37 -27.91 43.60
CA GLN A 454 -32.10 -27.69 44.31
C GLN A 454 -30.76 -27.81 43.54
N GLY A 455 -29.91 -26.79 43.73
CA GLY A 455 -28.44 -26.92 43.64
C GLY A 455 -27.77 -25.88 42.75
N SER A 456 -27.18 -24.87 43.37
CA SER A 456 -26.21 -23.94 42.76
C SER A 456 -25.16 -24.70 41.95
N LYS A 457 -25.13 -24.53 40.63
CA LYS A 457 -24.02 -24.97 39.77
C LYS A 457 -23.32 -23.72 39.25
N SER A 458 -22.19 -23.35 39.85
CA SER A 458 -21.25 -22.45 39.20
C SER A 458 -20.72 -23.11 37.93
N THR A 459 -20.57 -22.34 36.86
CA THR A 459 -20.11 -22.85 35.57
C THR A 459 -18.68 -23.38 35.64
N ARG A 460 -18.39 -24.52 35.00
CA ARG A 460 -17.03 -25.11 34.94
C ARG A 460 -15.95 -24.14 34.45
N TRP A 461 -16.34 -23.13 33.67
CA TRP A 461 -15.45 -22.11 33.11
C TRP A 461 -15.12 -20.96 34.07
N THR A 462 -15.73 -20.92 35.26
CA THR A 462 -15.38 -19.98 36.33
C THR A 462 -14.63 -20.63 37.48
N ASP A 463 -14.44 -21.96 37.46
CA ASP A 463 -13.69 -22.72 38.46
C ASP A 463 -12.17 -22.66 38.18
N PRO A 464 -11.37 -22.04 39.07
CA PRO A 464 -9.91 -22.00 38.93
C PRO A 464 -9.27 -23.40 38.91
N VAL A 465 -9.88 -24.37 39.59
CA VAL A 465 -9.37 -25.75 39.67
C VAL A 465 -9.47 -26.44 38.31
N HIS A 466 -10.54 -26.17 37.54
CA HIS A 466 -10.71 -26.70 36.19
C HIS A 466 -9.60 -26.24 35.23
N PHE A 467 -9.15 -24.99 35.36
CA PHE A 467 -8.04 -24.47 34.56
C PHE A 467 -6.67 -24.96 35.05
N ALA A 468 -6.48 -25.18 36.35
CA ALA A 468 -5.23 -25.72 36.86
C ALA A 468 -5.00 -27.20 36.48
N GLN A 469 -6.08 -27.96 36.24
CA GLN A 469 -6.03 -29.36 35.83
C GLN A 469 -5.84 -29.58 34.33
N ARG A 470 -6.03 -28.54 33.51
CA ARG A 470 -5.98 -28.60 32.05
C ARG A 470 -4.68 -28.00 31.55
#